data_AF-A0A4V6T533-F1
#
_entry.id   AF-A0A4V6T533-F1
#
_cell.length_a   1.000
_cell.length_b   1.000
_cell.length_c   1.000
_cell.angle_alpha   90.00
_cell.angle_beta   90.00
_cell.angle_gamma   90.00
#
_symmetry.space_group_name_H-M   'P 1'
#
loop_
_entity.id
_entity.type
_entity.pdbx_description
1 polymer ?
#
loop_
_entity_poly.entity_id
_entity_poly.type
_entity_poly.pdbx_seq_one_letter_code
_entity_poly.pdbx_strand_id
1 'polypeptide(L)'
;MSQTTAFFRRLFYGLIFLGVVPVLNTALQVPLSSPFSTNSAPYSAGLEGWDLDIGPNVNATGHLVFETVISLLQEWPNTRYRHGHNLIPGTVPPGTLLYHGRSDNKLPTTPEWLATDPEHSYMFCRTMQDESGCWHLTVVTVRALKVLYFDGSSAAEMIDGSMDTQDVVAWGKVMPKNSSVSLRG
;
A
#
# COMPACT_ATOMS: atom_id res chain seq x y z
N MET A 1 39.53 4.96 -58.22
CA MET A 1 40.45 4.83 -57.06
C MET A 1 39.65 5.19 -55.82
N SER A 2 39.21 4.34 -54.89
CA SER A 2 39.51 2.97 -54.43
C SER A 2 38.19 2.43 -53.80
N GLN A 3 37.53 1.34 -54.25
CA GLN A 3 37.66 -0.07 -53.80
C GLN A 3 37.88 -0.23 -52.26
N THR A 4 37.21 -1.08 -51.45
CA THR A 4 36.15 -2.11 -51.63
C THR A 4 35.68 -2.60 -50.25
N THR A 5 34.54 -3.28 -50.26
CA THR A 5 33.77 -3.99 -49.22
C THR A 5 34.46 -5.09 -48.39
N ALA A 6 34.01 -5.22 -47.13
CA ALA A 6 33.74 -6.41 -46.29
C ALA A 6 34.46 -7.77 -46.51
N PHE A 7 34.98 -8.40 -45.44
CA PHE A 7 34.59 -9.77 -44.97
C PHE A 7 35.43 -10.31 -43.79
N PHE A 8 34.73 -10.99 -42.86
CA PHE A 8 35.11 -12.13 -41.99
C PHE A 8 36.14 -11.97 -40.84
N ARG A 9 35.78 -12.14 -39.54
CA ARG A 9 35.25 -13.28 -38.74
C ARG A 9 36.37 -14.18 -38.18
N ARG A 10 36.26 -14.48 -36.85
CA ARG A 10 37.00 -15.45 -35.99
C ARG A 10 38.16 -14.83 -35.19
N LEU A 11 38.38 -15.12 -33.89
CA LEU A 11 37.93 -16.25 -33.07
C LEU A 11 37.95 -15.88 -31.56
N PHE A 12 37.15 -16.63 -30.80
CA PHE A 12 36.84 -16.57 -29.37
C PHE A 12 38.03 -16.74 -28.41
N TYR A 13 37.83 -16.30 -27.15
CA TYR A 13 38.07 -16.99 -25.86
C TYR A 13 38.66 -16.02 -24.81
N GLY A 14 37.98 -15.87 -23.66
CA GLY A 14 38.63 -15.31 -22.47
C GLY A 14 37.70 -14.70 -21.42
N LEU A 15 37.08 -15.56 -20.60
CA LEU A 15 36.70 -15.32 -19.20
C LEU A 15 35.55 -14.34 -18.90
N ILE A 16 34.37 -14.95 -18.86
CA ILE A 16 33.26 -14.60 -17.98
C ILE A 16 33.75 -14.73 -16.53
N PHE A 17 33.84 -13.62 -15.79
CA PHE A 17 33.74 -13.67 -14.32
C PHE A 17 32.31 -13.34 -13.94
N LEU A 18 31.54 -14.40 -13.70
CA LEU A 18 30.28 -14.39 -12.98
C LEU A 18 30.57 -13.99 -11.53
N GLY A 19 30.52 -12.69 -11.24
CA GLY A 19 30.40 -12.18 -9.88
C GLY A 19 28.95 -12.26 -9.44
N VAL A 20 28.49 -13.45 -9.03
CA VAL A 20 27.25 -13.56 -8.26
C VAL A 20 27.54 -12.94 -6.90
N VAL A 21 27.09 -11.70 -6.70
CA VAL A 21 26.98 -11.14 -5.35
C VAL A 21 25.63 -11.63 -4.82
N PRO A 22 25.58 -12.60 -3.89
CA PRO A 22 24.34 -12.87 -3.18
C PRO A 22 24.11 -11.67 -2.28
N VAL A 23 23.30 -10.71 -2.74
CA VAL A 23 22.71 -9.73 -1.84
C VAL A 23 21.71 -10.50 -0.99
N LEU A 24 22.17 -11.00 0.16
CA LEU A 24 21.28 -11.36 1.25
C LEU A 24 20.55 -10.08 1.67
N ASN A 25 19.41 -9.81 1.07
CA ASN A 25 18.44 -8.88 1.60
C ASN A 25 17.76 -9.56 2.80
N THR A 26 18.48 -9.67 3.91
CA THR A 26 17.80 -9.70 5.21
C THR A 26 17.26 -8.31 5.42
N ALA A 27 16.06 -8.04 4.89
CA ALA A 27 15.23 -7.00 5.47
C ALA A 27 14.95 -7.46 6.90
N LEU A 28 15.80 -7.02 7.83
CA LEU A 28 15.54 -7.11 9.26
C LEU A 28 14.27 -6.29 9.48
N GLN A 29 13.14 -6.98 9.49
CA GLN A 29 11.89 -6.43 9.94
C GLN A 29 12.15 -6.05 11.40
N VAL A 30 12.32 -4.76 11.68
CA VAL A 30 12.41 -4.29 13.06
C VAL A 30 11.03 -4.55 13.65
N PRO A 31 10.87 -5.51 14.58
CA PRO A 31 9.59 -5.70 15.22
C PRO A 31 9.23 -4.38 15.91
N LEU A 32 7.98 -3.93 15.78
CA LEU A 32 7.49 -2.85 16.63
C LEU A 32 7.63 -3.31 18.08
N SER A 33 8.66 -2.85 18.77
CA SER A 33 8.80 -3.07 20.20
C SER A 33 7.76 -2.19 20.88
N SER A 34 6.81 -2.81 21.56
CA SER A 34 5.93 -2.09 22.47
C SER A 34 6.80 -1.36 23.52
N PRO A 35 6.62 -0.05 23.73
CA PRO A 35 7.32 0.67 24.80
C PRO A 35 6.83 0.24 26.20
N PHE A 36 5.80 -0.60 26.29
CA PHE A 36 5.30 -1.11 27.55
C PHE A 36 6.18 -2.26 28.06
N SER A 37 6.98 -1.94 29.07
CA SER A 37 7.67 -2.92 29.91
C SER A 37 6.68 -3.97 30.41
N THR A 38 6.98 -5.24 30.15
CA THR A 38 6.38 -6.38 30.83
C THR A 38 6.85 -6.44 32.28
N ASN A 39 6.59 -5.38 33.05
CA ASN A 39 6.38 -5.56 34.47
C ASN A 39 5.02 -6.22 34.54
N SER A 40 5.01 -7.52 34.84
CA SER A 40 3.80 -8.27 35.15
C SER A 40 2.96 -7.42 36.08
N ALA A 41 1.90 -6.83 35.54
CA ALA A 41 0.87 -6.21 36.35
C ALA A 41 0.46 -7.27 37.38
N PRO A 42 0.43 -6.94 38.68
CA PRO A 42 0.09 -7.92 39.70
C PRO A 42 -1.22 -8.60 39.28
N TYR A 43 -1.22 -9.93 39.33
CA TYR A 43 -2.32 -10.82 38.90
C TYR A 43 -3.61 -10.65 39.73
N SER A 44 -3.68 -9.58 40.51
CA SER A 44 -4.76 -9.17 41.40
C SER A 44 -5.08 -7.68 41.28
N ALA A 45 -4.86 -7.05 40.12
CA ALA A 45 -5.60 -5.83 39.77
C ALA A 45 -7.07 -6.22 39.60
N GLY A 46 -7.71 -6.50 40.74
CA GLY A 46 -9.10 -6.86 40.85
C GLY A 46 -9.95 -5.73 40.31
N LEU A 47 -11.20 -6.07 40.04
CA LEU A 47 -12.24 -5.18 39.52
C LEU A 47 -12.55 -3.96 40.41
N GLU A 48 -11.74 -3.64 41.43
CA GLU A 48 -11.81 -2.40 42.19
C GLU A 48 -11.56 -1.22 41.25
N GLY A 49 -12.66 -0.57 40.84
CA GLY A 49 -12.66 0.56 39.90
C GLY A 49 -13.37 0.27 38.58
N TRP A 50 -13.75 -0.99 38.31
CA TRP A 50 -14.57 -1.36 37.16
C TRP A 50 -16.04 -1.41 37.57
N ASP A 51 -16.69 -0.25 37.64
CA ASP A 51 -18.14 -0.16 37.78
C ASP A 51 -18.78 -0.36 36.39
N LEU A 52 -19.37 -1.54 36.18
CA LEU A 52 -20.01 -1.90 34.90
C LEU A 52 -21.38 -1.25 34.71
N ASP A 53 -21.96 -0.64 35.76
CA ASP A 53 -23.20 0.12 35.68
C ASP A 53 -22.96 1.56 35.19
N ILE A 54 -21.70 2.02 35.23
CA ILE A 54 -21.28 3.29 34.65
C ILE A 54 -20.93 3.09 33.18
N GLY A 55 -21.80 3.59 32.30
CA GLY A 55 -21.54 3.63 30.86
C GLY A 55 -20.25 4.42 30.53
N PRO A 56 -19.60 4.11 29.39
CA PRO A 56 -18.39 4.83 28.99
C PRO A 56 -18.67 6.33 28.80
N ASN A 57 -17.64 7.16 28.98
CA ASN A 57 -17.73 8.58 28.68
C ASN A 57 -18.27 8.80 27.24
N VAL A 58 -19.07 9.84 27.01
CA VAL A 58 -19.60 10.17 25.67
C VAL A 58 -18.51 10.38 24.62
N ASN A 59 -17.31 10.76 25.04
CA ASN A 59 -16.12 10.92 24.20
C ASN A 59 -15.20 9.69 24.21
N ALA A 60 -15.63 8.57 24.80
CA ALA A 60 -14.82 7.36 24.82
C ALA A 60 -14.74 6.74 23.42
N THR A 61 -13.54 6.75 22.83
CA THR A 61 -13.27 6.21 21.50
C THR A 61 -12.84 4.74 21.52
N GLY A 62 -12.72 4.12 22.70
CA GLY A 62 -12.20 2.75 22.84
C GLY A 62 -13.01 1.69 22.10
N HIS A 63 -14.33 1.88 21.96
CA HIS A 63 -15.19 0.99 21.17
C HIS A 63 -14.80 0.96 19.69
N LEU A 64 -14.26 2.06 19.15
CA LEU A 64 -13.81 2.13 17.75
C LEU A 64 -12.65 1.18 17.46
N VAL A 65 -11.81 0.86 18.45
CA VAL A 65 -10.64 -0.03 18.27
C VAL A 65 -11.08 -1.47 18.01
N PHE A 66 -12.05 -1.98 18.76
CA PHE A 66 -12.54 -3.34 18.55
C PHE A 66 -13.39 -3.46 17.29
N GLU A 67 -14.17 -2.41 16.98
CA GLU A 67 -14.95 -2.33 15.74
C GLU A 67 -14.07 -2.39 14.48
N THR A 68 -12.90 -1.74 14.48
CA THR A 68 -12.05 -1.78 13.28
C THR A 68 -11.37 -3.13 13.06
N VAL A 69 -11.07 -3.89 14.12
CA VAL A 69 -10.54 -5.26 13.99
C VAL A 69 -11.56 -6.18 13.31
N ILE A 70 -12.84 -6.11 13.70
CA ILE A 70 -13.88 -6.92 13.07
C ILE A 70 -14.22 -6.43 11.65
N SER A 71 -14.00 -5.14 11.39
CA SER A 71 -14.22 -4.51 10.09
C SER A 71 -13.11 -4.76 9.08
N LEU A 72 -12.03 -5.44 9.48
CA LEU A 72 -10.86 -5.66 8.64
C LEU A 72 -11.27 -6.32 7.31
N LEU A 73 -10.84 -5.73 6.19
CA LEU A 73 -11.14 -6.17 4.82
C LEU A 73 -12.64 -6.18 4.45
N GLN A 74 -13.52 -5.60 5.26
CA GLN A 74 -14.96 -5.49 4.95
C GLN A 74 -15.30 -4.12 4.35
N GLU A 75 -15.97 -4.10 3.21
CA GLU A 75 -16.28 -2.85 2.49
C GLU A 75 -17.18 -1.89 3.28
N TRP A 76 -18.35 -2.35 3.75
CA TRP A 76 -19.37 -1.48 4.33
C TRP A 76 -18.94 -0.77 5.62
N PRO A 77 -18.35 -1.46 6.60
CA PRO A 77 -17.87 -0.77 7.80
C PRO A 77 -16.78 0.26 7.49
N ASN A 78 -15.84 -0.04 6.58
CA ASN A 78 -14.76 0.85 6.17
C ASN A 78 -15.24 2.05 5.32
N THR A 79 -16.39 1.92 4.64
CA THR A 79 -17.04 3.03 3.94
C THR A 79 -17.79 3.96 4.90
N ARG A 80 -18.36 3.40 5.96
CA ARG A 80 -19.07 4.17 7.00
C ARG A 80 -18.12 4.93 7.91
N TYR A 81 -17.04 4.27 8.36
CA TYR A 81 -15.99 4.85 9.18
C TYR A 81 -14.73 5.03 8.35
N ARG A 82 -14.69 6.16 7.64
CA ARG A 82 -13.71 6.40 6.57
C ARG A 82 -12.28 6.60 7.06
N HIS A 83 -12.11 7.14 8.27
CA HIS A 83 -10.83 7.27 8.93
C HIS A 83 -10.42 5.93 9.56
N GLY A 84 -9.72 5.13 8.78
CA GLY A 84 -9.11 3.89 9.23
C GLY A 84 -7.88 4.13 10.12
N HIS A 85 -7.68 3.25 11.10
CA HIS A 85 -6.52 3.29 12.00
C HIS A 85 -5.76 1.96 12.10
N ASN A 86 -6.14 0.95 11.32
CA ASN A 86 -5.43 -0.32 11.22
C ASN A 86 -4.49 -0.34 10.03
N LEU A 87 -3.25 -0.76 10.29
CA LEU A 87 -2.23 -0.99 9.28
C LEU A 87 -1.80 -2.45 9.35
N ILE A 88 -2.21 -3.23 8.35
CA ILE A 88 -1.99 -4.67 8.36
C ILE A 88 -1.00 -5.04 7.25
N PRO A 89 0.19 -5.58 7.58
CA PRO A 89 1.06 -6.12 6.56
C PRO A 89 0.41 -7.36 5.94
N GLY A 90 0.48 -7.45 4.61
CA GLY A 90 -0.12 -8.53 3.84
C GLY A 90 0.80 -9.03 2.74
N THR A 91 0.36 -10.09 2.07
CA THR A 91 1.03 -10.61 0.88
C THR A 91 0.00 -10.97 -0.18
N VAL A 92 0.22 -10.46 -1.40
CA VAL A 92 -0.53 -10.87 -2.59
C VAL A 92 0.24 -12.01 -3.27
N PRO A 93 -0.35 -13.18 -3.50
CA PRO A 93 0.37 -14.31 -4.10
C PRO A 93 0.73 -14.05 -5.56
N PRO A 94 1.71 -14.78 -6.12
CA PRO A 94 1.92 -14.83 -7.56
C PRO A 94 0.67 -15.38 -8.28
N GLY A 95 0.41 -14.91 -9.50
CA GLY A 95 -0.75 -15.31 -10.30
C GLY A 95 -2.01 -14.49 -10.04
N THR A 96 -1.97 -13.50 -9.15
CA THR A 96 -3.08 -12.56 -8.92
C THR A 96 -3.18 -11.57 -10.08
N LEU A 97 -4.39 -11.40 -10.61
CA LEU A 97 -4.69 -10.36 -11.59
C LEU A 97 -4.91 -9.03 -10.89
N LEU A 98 -4.35 -7.97 -11.47
CA LEU A 98 -4.53 -6.59 -11.05
C LEU A 98 -4.78 -5.72 -12.28
N TYR A 99 -5.40 -4.57 -12.06
CA TYR A 99 -5.93 -3.72 -13.13
C TYR A 99 -5.44 -2.29 -13.01
N HIS A 100 -5.25 -1.62 -14.15
CA HIS A 100 -4.80 -0.24 -14.18
C HIS A 100 -5.41 0.53 -15.35
N GLY A 101 -6.21 1.55 -15.03
CA GLY A 101 -6.87 2.43 -15.98
C GLY A 101 -5.96 3.62 -16.32
N ARG A 102 -5.81 3.91 -17.62
CA ARG A 102 -4.95 4.97 -18.13
C ARG A 102 -5.56 5.62 -19.37
N SER A 103 -5.02 6.78 -19.72
CA SER A 103 -5.27 7.46 -20.99
C SER A 103 -4.29 7.04 -22.11
N ASP A 104 -3.27 6.24 -21.84
CA ASP A 104 -2.30 5.78 -22.84
C ASP A 104 -2.05 4.26 -22.81
N ASN A 105 -1.48 3.75 -23.90
CA ASN A 105 -1.16 2.32 -24.07
C ASN A 105 0.21 1.92 -23.55
N LYS A 106 0.85 2.74 -22.71
CA LYS A 106 2.22 2.49 -22.26
C LYS A 106 2.21 1.81 -20.90
N LEU A 107 3.14 0.87 -20.72
CA LEU A 107 3.40 0.32 -19.40
C LEU A 107 4.08 1.41 -18.53
N PRO A 108 3.62 1.65 -17.30
CA PRO A 108 4.29 2.56 -16.38
C PRO A 108 5.75 2.17 -16.18
N THR A 109 6.65 3.16 -16.23
CA THR A 109 8.08 2.97 -15.90
C THR A 109 8.39 3.40 -14.46
N THR A 110 7.47 4.13 -13.84
CA THR A 110 7.50 4.56 -12.45
C THR A 110 6.47 3.79 -11.63
N PRO A 111 6.60 3.76 -10.29
CA PRO A 111 5.54 3.23 -9.44
C PRO A 111 4.21 3.95 -9.70
N GLU A 112 3.18 3.17 -9.98
CA GLU A 112 1.79 3.63 -10.18
C GLU A 112 0.83 2.71 -9.43
N TRP A 113 -0.43 3.13 -9.33
CA TRP A 113 -1.48 2.41 -8.61
C TRP A 113 -1.99 1.21 -9.43
N LEU A 114 -2.48 0.19 -8.73
CA LEU A 114 -3.17 -0.96 -9.31
C LEU A 114 -4.45 -1.21 -8.50
N ALA A 115 -5.55 -1.54 -9.18
CA ALA A 115 -6.78 -1.96 -8.55
C ALA A 115 -6.88 -3.50 -8.50
N THR A 116 -7.58 -4.00 -7.48
CA THR A 116 -7.92 -5.42 -7.34
C THR A 116 -9.13 -5.83 -8.16
N ASP A 117 -10.00 -4.87 -8.50
CA ASP A 117 -11.20 -5.06 -9.29
C ASP A 117 -11.15 -4.21 -10.57
N PRO A 118 -11.64 -4.76 -11.70
CA PRO A 118 -11.61 -4.06 -12.98
C PRO A 118 -12.55 -2.85 -13.00
N GLU A 119 -13.65 -2.89 -12.24
CA GLU A 119 -14.66 -1.82 -12.19
C GLU A 119 -14.08 -0.51 -11.64
N HIS A 120 -13.33 -0.58 -10.53
CA HIS A 120 -12.64 0.57 -9.95
C HIS A 120 -11.61 1.13 -10.92
N SER A 121 -10.77 0.27 -11.51
CA SER A 121 -9.76 0.68 -12.48
C SER A 121 -10.37 1.36 -13.72
N TYR A 122 -11.50 0.87 -14.21
CA TYR A 122 -12.19 1.44 -15.37
C TYR A 122 -12.63 2.89 -15.14
N MET A 123 -13.02 3.26 -13.91
CA MET A 123 -13.40 4.64 -13.57
C MET A 123 -12.26 5.67 -13.72
N PHE A 124 -11.01 5.21 -13.66
CA PHE A 124 -9.82 6.06 -13.84
C PHE A 124 -9.29 6.06 -15.28
N CYS A 125 -9.91 5.26 -16.16
CA CYS A 125 -9.73 5.32 -17.60
C CYS A 125 -10.46 6.52 -18.20
N ARG A 126 -10.24 7.71 -17.63
CA ARG A 126 -10.89 8.94 -18.07
C ARG A 126 -10.24 9.38 -19.37
N THR A 127 -11.03 9.53 -20.42
CA THR A 127 -10.68 10.28 -21.62
C THR A 127 -10.40 11.72 -21.21
N MET A 128 -9.13 12.00 -20.88
CA MET A 128 -8.64 13.37 -20.90
C MET A 128 -8.85 13.90 -22.32
N GLN A 129 -9.12 15.21 -22.42
CA GLN A 129 -9.64 15.95 -23.59
C GLN A 129 -8.81 15.85 -24.89
N ASP A 130 -7.84 14.95 -24.98
CA ASP A 130 -6.73 14.95 -25.95
C ASP A 130 -6.80 13.78 -26.95
N GLU A 131 -8.00 13.25 -27.23
CA GLU A 131 -8.24 12.09 -28.12
C GLU A 131 -7.49 10.79 -27.75
N SER A 132 -6.76 10.80 -26.63
CA SER A 132 -6.08 9.64 -26.08
C SER A 132 -7.13 8.65 -25.55
N GLY A 133 -7.21 7.46 -26.17
CA GLY A 133 -8.22 6.46 -25.86
C GLY A 133 -8.19 5.97 -24.41
N CYS A 134 -9.24 5.27 -23.99
CA CYS A 134 -9.27 4.58 -22.71
C CYS A 134 -8.48 3.25 -22.81
N TRP A 135 -7.42 3.12 -22.00
CA TRP A 135 -6.62 1.91 -21.88
C TRP A 135 -6.77 1.28 -20.51
N HIS A 136 -7.08 -0.02 -20.51
CA HIS A 136 -7.23 -0.81 -19.30
C HIS A 136 -6.23 -1.95 -19.32
N LEU A 137 -5.16 -1.80 -18.55
CA LEU A 137 -4.10 -2.80 -18.46
C LEU A 137 -4.48 -3.88 -17.46
N THR A 138 -4.43 -5.14 -17.89
CA THR A 138 -4.54 -6.30 -17.02
C THR A 138 -3.15 -6.88 -16.83
N VAL A 139 -2.66 -6.85 -15.59
CA VAL A 139 -1.33 -7.37 -15.23
C VAL A 139 -1.47 -8.55 -14.27
N VAL A 140 -0.48 -9.42 -14.28
CA VAL A 140 -0.41 -10.57 -13.38
C VAL A 140 0.82 -10.48 -12.50
N THR A 141 0.67 -10.77 -11.21
CA THR A 141 1.79 -10.81 -10.26
C THR A 141 2.70 -12.00 -10.57
N VAL A 142 3.96 -11.75 -10.93
CA VAL A 142 4.94 -12.83 -11.22
C VAL A 142 5.66 -13.33 -9.97
N ARG A 143 5.46 -12.65 -8.83
CA ARG A 143 6.04 -12.95 -7.53
C ARG A 143 5.10 -12.49 -6.43
N ALA A 144 5.32 -12.97 -5.21
CA ALA A 144 4.58 -12.51 -4.05
C ALA A 144 4.84 -11.02 -3.81
N LEU A 145 3.80 -10.19 -3.76
CA LEU A 145 3.91 -8.77 -3.46
C LEU A 145 3.71 -8.56 -1.96
N LYS A 146 4.65 -7.87 -1.31
CA LYS A 146 4.45 -7.38 0.06
C LYS A 146 3.60 -6.14 -0.02
N VAL A 147 2.48 -6.13 0.68
CA VAL A 147 1.53 -5.02 0.70
C VAL A 147 1.34 -4.53 2.13
N LEU A 148 0.96 -3.28 2.27
CA LEU A 148 0.47 -2.71 3.51
C LEU A 148 -0.99 -2.33 3.28
N TYR A 149 -1.89 -2.97 4.02
CA TYR A 149 -3.31 -2.67 3.97
C TYR A 149 -3.62 -1.53 4.95
N PHE A 150 -4.27 -0.50 4.45
CA PHE A 150 -4.82 0.61 5.23
C PHE A 150 -6.34 0.45 5.24
N ASP A 151 -6.94 0.29 6.42
CA ASP A 151 -8.39 0.18 6.55
C ASP A 151 -9.10 1.53 6.30
N GLY A 152 -10.42 1.55 6.48
CA GLY A 152 -11.26 2.69 6.14
C GLY A 152 -11.35 2.92 4.63
N SER A 153 -11.61 4.17 4.24
CA SER A 153 -11.68 4.59 2.83
C SER A 153 -10.33 5.12 2.35
N SER A 154 -9.25 4.40 2.63
CA SER A 154 -7.86 4.83 2.43
C SER A 154 -7.48 5.08 0.95
N ALA A 155 -8.12 4.37 0.02
CA ALA A 155 -7.93 4.58 -1.42
C ALA A 155 -8.82 5.68 -2.00
N ALA A 156 -9.73 6.25 -1.19
CA ALA A 156 -10.61 7.31 -1.66
C ALA A 156 -9.94 8.67 -1.48
N GLU A 157 -9.67 9.33 -2.61
CA GLU A 157 -9.27 10.74 -2.66
C GLU A 157 -10.49 11.60 -2.27
N MET A 158 -10.50 12.08 -1.03
CA MET A 158 -11.61 12.86 -0.47
C MET A 158 -11.11 14.19 0.10
N ILE A 159 -11.84 15.26 -0.18
CA ILE A 159 -11.57 16.63 0.27
C ILE A 159 -11.59 16.74 1.81
N ASP A 160 -12.48 16.01 2.47
CA ASP A 160 -12.61 16.01 3.93
C ASP A 160 -11.63 15.07 4.65
N GLY A 161 -11.00 14.15 3.92
CA GLY A 161 -9.87 13.32 4.32
C GLY A 161 -10.22 11.85 4.59
N SER A 162 -9.24 10.98 4.37
CA SER A 162 -9.24 9.54 4.71
C SER A 162 -7.82 8.97 4.89
N MET A 163 -6.81 9.80 4.63
CA MET A 163 -5.42 9.40 4.41
C MET A 163 -4.50 9.79 5.57
N ASP A 164 -5.06 10.18 6.72
CA ASP A 164 -4.28 10.62 7.89
C ASP A 164 -3.26 9.55 8.32
N THR A 165 -3.67 8.28 8.28
CA THR A 165 -2.79 7.14 8.57
C THR A 165 -1.67 6.99 7.55
N GLN A 166 -1.94 7.27 6.27
CA GLN A 166 -0.92 7.24 5.22
C GLN A 166 0.05 8.42 5.37
N ASP A 167 -0.45 9.59 5.73
CA ASP A 167 0.39 10.76 6.01
C ASP A 167 1.38 10.49 7.14
N VAL A 168 0.91 9.86 8.23
CA VAL A 168 1.78 9.48 9.35
C VAL A 168 2.83 8.46 8.92
N VAL A 169 2.48 7.48 8.09
CA VAL A 169 3.45 6.50 7.57
C VAL A 169 4.46 7.15 6.62
N ALA A 170 4.03 8.05 5.73
CA ALA A 170 4.87 8.67 4.74
C ALA A 170 5.77 9.78 5.31
N TRP A 171 5.25 10.56 6.28
CA TRP A 171 5.91 11.80 6.76
C TRP A 171 6.07 11.90 8.28
N GLY A 172 5.58 10.93 9.05
CA GLY A 172 5.66 10.94 10.53
C GLY A 172 4.69 11.92 11.19
N LYS A 173 3.80 12.56 10.42
CA LYS A 173 2.78 13.49 10.92
C LYS A 173 1.59 13.53 9.98
N VAL A 174 0.42 13.84 10.52
CA VAL A 174 -0.74 14.20 9.70
C VAL A 174 -0.45 15.53 9.01
N MET A 175 -0.55 15.58 7.69
CA MET A 175 -0.28 16.82 6.96
C MET A 175 -1.43 17.83 7.14
N PRO A 176 -1.27 19.09 6.74
CA PRO A 176 -2.42 19.98 6.59
C PRO A 176 -3.17 19.70 5.29
N LYS A 177 -4.49 19.89 5.29
CA LYS A 177 -5.38 19.65 4.12
C LYS A 177 -4.92 20.39 2.85
N ASN A 178 -4.36 21.58 2.98
CA ASN A 178 -3.96 22.42 1.84
C ASN A 178 -2.47 22.29 1.46
N SER A 179 -1.78 21.26 1.92
CA SER A 179 -0.38 21.08 1.58
C SER A 179 -0.22 20.31 0.27
N SER A 180 0.62 20.81 -0.65
CA SER A 180 0.90 20.15 -1.94
C SER A 180 1.61 18.80 -1.83
N VAL A 181 1.92 18.39 -0.60
CA VAL A 181 2.61 17.14 -0.27
C VAL A 181 1.66 16.19 0.46
N SER A 182 0.52 16.64 0.97
CA SER A 182 -0.51 15.75 1.55
C SER A 182 -1.00 14.78 0.48
N LEU A 183 -1.24 13.51 0.86
CA LEU A 183 -1.88 12.58 -0.08
C LEU A 183 -3.37 12.92 -0.28
N ARG A 184 -3.95 13.75 0.59
CA ARG A 184 -5.26 14.38 0.37
C ARG A 184 -5.11 15.46 -0.71
N GLY A 185 -5.16 15.05 -1.96
CA GLY A 185 -5.25 15.90 -3.15
C GLY A 185 -6.68 16.39 -3.39
#